data_AF-A0A536D3Y4-F1
#
_entry.id   AF-A0A536D3Y4-F1
#
_cell.length_a   1.000
_cell.length_b   1.000
_cell.length_c   1.000
_cell.angle_alpha   90.00
_cell.angle_beta   90.00
_cell.angle_gamma   90.00
#
_symmetry.space_group_name_H-M   'P 1'
#
loop_
_entity.id
_entity.type
_entity.pdbx_description
1 polymer ?
#
loop_
_entity_poly.entity_id
_entity_poly.type
_entity_poly.pdbx_seq_one_letter_code
_entity_poly.pdbx_strand_id
1 'polypeptide(L)'
;MVNRLVERYGRIGFAALSSIIWALPMAAWAGSADLSPIDKTAYPWVALSIGLVMLVVWVVLLTRLGRVPVSPRPRRFDLAQMSTSEKRWTLGFLAFVTGLVAWLNAAATVDWGPLGSAISAGRTGPILLAVALGAYAVVMIAGIWYAWARASRAYAQRISSSRPGAAAAPSR
;
A
#
# COMPACT_ATOMS: atom_id res chain seq x y z
N MET A 1 -20.50 -5.95 10.21
CA MET A 1 -19.14 -5.43 10.47
C MET A 1 -18.55 -4.74 9.24
N VAL A 2 -18.46 -5.42 8.08
CA VAL A 2 -17.95 -4.85 6.81
C VAL A 2 -18.68 -3.56 6.40
N ASN A 3 -20.01 -3.52 6.46
CA ASN A 3 -20.78 -2.31 6.13
C ASN A 3 -20.38 -1.10 6.99
N ARG A 4 -20.06 -1.28 8.29
CA ARG A 4 -19.58 -0.17 9.14
C ARG A 4 -18.18 0.30 8.73
N LEU A 5 -17.31 -0.61 8.30
CA LEU A 5 -15.96 -0.27 7.83
C LEU A 5 -16.01 0.43 6.48
N VAL A 6 -16.82 -0.06 5.54
CA VAL A 6 -17.07 0.60 4.25
C VAL A 6 -17.72 1.96 4.47
N GLU A 7 -18.63 2.07 5.42
CA GLU A 7 -19.25 3.34 5.77
C GLU A 7 -18.26 4.32 6.41
N ARG A 8 -17.29 3.84 7.20
CA ARG A 8 -16.24 4.68 7.79
C ARG A 8 -15.18 5.13 6.78
N TYR A 9 -14.69 4.23 5.92
CA TYR A 9 -13.53 4.47 5.05
C TYR A 9 -13.89 4.80 3.59
N GLY A 10 -15.14 4.58 3.18
CA GLY A 10 -15.54 4.62 1.78
C GLY A 10 -15.12 3.36 1.03
N ARG A 11 -15.74 3.14 -0.15
CA ARG A 11 -15.42 1.99 -1.00
C ARG A 11 -13.93 1.98 -1.38
N ILE A 12 -13.40 3.11 -1.82
CA ILE A 12 -12.00 3.22 -2.25
C ILE A 12 -11.02 3.05 -1.08
N GLY A 13 -11.30 3.68 0.07
CA GLY A 13 -10.44 3.55 1.26
C GLY A 13 -10.45 2.14 1.84
N PHE A 14 -11.62 1.49 1.87
CA PHE A 14 -11.73 0.09 2.29
C PHE A 14 -11.02 -0.85 1.32
N ALA A 15 -11.18 -0.64 0.00
CA ALA A 15 -10.46 -1.40 -1.01
C ALA A 15 -8.94 -1.28 -0.81
N ALA A 16 -8.42 -0.06 -0.68
CA ALA A 16 -6.99 0.18 -0.46
C ALA A 16 -6.46 -0.53 0.80
N LEU A 17 -7.17 -0.44 1.94
CA LEU A 17 -6.80 -1.14 3.17
C LEU A 17 -6.83 -2.66 3.00
N SER A 18 -7.89 -3.20 2.38
CA SER A 18 -8.00 -4.63 2.12
C SER A 18 -6.89 -5.15 1.20
N SER A 19 -6.47 -4.35 0.22
CA SER A 19 -5.36 -4.68 -0.67
C SER A 19 -4.01 -4.68 0.05
N ILE A 20 -3.76 -3.74 0.97
CA ILE A 20 -2.52 -3.75 1.77
C ILE A 20 -2.48 -4.96 2.69
N ILE A 21 -3.61 -5.25 3.37
CA ILE A 21 -3.75 -6.42 4.26
C ILE A 21 -3.55 -7.72 3.48
N TRP A 22 -3.88 -7.76 2.20
CA TRP A 22 -3.65 -8.92 1.35
C TRP A 22 -2.20 -8.98 0.80
N ALA A 23 -1.66 -7.86 0.33
CA ALA A 23 -0.36 -7.81 -0.34
C ALA A 23 0.83 -8.03 0.59
N LEU A 24 0.73 -7.62 1.87
CA LEU A 24 1.81 -7.81 2.84
C LEU A 24 2.00 -9.29 3.23
N PRO A 25 0.95 -10.06 3.57
CA PRO A 25 1.08 -11.50 3.77
C PRO A 25 1.51 -12.27 2.51
N MET A 26 1.08 -11.84 1.31
CA MET A 26 1.56 -12.44 0.06
C MET A 26 3.09 -12.30 -0.10
N ALA A 27 3.68 -11.20 0.37
CA ALA A 27 5.13 -11.02 0.40
C ALA A 27 5.83 -12.05 1.29
N ALA A 28 5.32 -12.25 2.50
CA ALA A 28 5.86 -13.22 3.45
C ALA A 28 5.65 -14.67 2.98
N TRP A 29 4.53 -14.94 2.30
CA TRP A 29 4.18 -16.26 1.77
C TRP A 29 4.99 -16.63 0.52
N ALA A 30 5.23 -15.70 -0.40
CA ALA A 30 6.06 -15.96 -1.58
C ALA A 30 7.52 -16.26 -1.19
N GLY A 31 8.09 -15.52 -0.23
CA GLY A 31 9.43 -15.77 0.28
C GLY A 31 9.58 -17.11 1.00
N SER A 32 8.59 -17.52 1.78
CA SER A 32 8.64 -18.81 2.49
C SER A 32 8.49 -20.02 1.57
N ALA A 33 7.78 -19.87 0.44
CA ALA A 33 7.66 -20.93 -0.57
C ALA A 33 8.97 -21.16 -1.35
N ASP A 34 9.73 -20.09 -1.62
CA ASP A 34 10.96 -20.14 -2.43
C ASP A 34 12.17 -20.69 -1.67
N LEU A 35 12.22 -20.51 -0.35
CA LEU A 35 13.34 -20.93 0.51
C LEU A 35 13.25 -22.40 0.99
N SER A 36 12.22 -23.16 0.60
CA SER A 36 12.07 -24.55 1.01
C SER A 36 12.67 -25.52 -0.03
N PRO A 37 13.47 -26.54 0.36
CA PRO A 37 13.95 -27.54 -0.58
C PRO A 37 12.76 -28.25 -1.23
N ILE A 38 12.66 -28.14 -2.57
CA ILE A 38 11.63 -28.80 -3.41
C ILE A 38 11.52 -30.30 -3.09
N ASP A 39 12.65 -30.92 -2.73
CA ASP A 39 12.75 -32.36 -2.50
C ASP A 39 12.20 -32.80 -1.13
N LYS A 40 11.88 -31.87 -0.22
CA LYS A 40 11.43 -32.17 1.16
C LYS A 40 10.02 -31.71 1.49
N THR A 41 9.32 -31.01 0.60
CA THR A 41 8.02 -30.44 0.92
C THR A 41 7.01 -30.64 -0.22
N ALA A 42 5.88 -31.29 0.08
CA ALA A 42 4.72 -31.41 -0.80
C ALA A 42 3.97 -30.07 -1.03
N TYR A 43 4.66 -28.93 -0.83
CA TYR A 43 4.07 -27.62 -0.58
C TYR A 43 3.93 -26.67 -1.79
N PRO A 44 4.56 -26.81 -2.97
CA PRO A 44 4.38 -25.81 -4.04
C PRO A 44 2.92 -25.63 -4.47
N TRP A 45 2.20 -26.75 -4.61
CA TRP A 45 0.78 -26.75 -4.97
C TRP A 45 -0.13 -26.29 -3.83
N VAL A 46 0.20 -26.65 -2.59
CA VAL A 46 -0.55 -26.21 -1.40
C VAL A 46 -0.40 -24.70 -1.21
N ALA A 47 0.82 -24.20 -1.33
CA ALA A 47 1.13 -22.79 -1.27
C ALA A 47 0.37 -22.05 -2.39
N LEU A 48 0.51 -22.48 -3.66
CA LEU A 48 -0.19 -21.87 -4.79
C LEU A 48 -1.71 -21.86 -4.56
N SER A 49 -2.26 -22.95 -4.03
CA SER A 49 -3.69 -23.06 -3.72
C SER A 49 -4.12 -22.06 -2.65
N ILE A 50 -3.32 -21.86 -1.58
CA ILE A 50 -3.58 -20.84 -0.55
C ILE A 50 -3.57 -19.44 -1.18
N GLY A 51 -2.55 -19.13 -1.99
CA GLY A 51 -2.46 -17.85 -2.71
C GLY A 51 -3.66 -17.60 -3.62
N LEU A 52 -4.09 -18.63 -4.37
CA LEU A 52 -5.25 -18.56 -5.26
C LEU A 52 -6.56 -18.35 -4.49
N VAL A 53 -6.77 -19.09 -3.40
CA VAL A 53 -7.95 -18.93 -2.53
C VAL A 53 -7.98 -17.53 -1.94
N MET A 54 -6.86 -17.03 -1.42
CA MET A 54 -6.76 -15.66 -0.90
C MET A 54 -7.05 -14.62 -1.99
N LEU A 55 -6.54 -14.82 -3.21
CA LEU A 55 -6.82 -13.95 -4.36
C LEU A 55 -8.31 -13.95 -4.71
N VAL A 56 -8.95 -15.11 -4.80
CA VAL A 56 -10.39 -15.23 -5.08
C VAL A 56 -11.21 -14.53 -4.00
N VAL A 57 -10.89 -14.75 -2.72
CA VAL A 57 -11.56 -14.07 -1.61
C VAL A 57 -11.42 -12.55 -1.73
N TRP A 58 -10.23 -12.06 -2.07
CA TRP A 58 -9.98 -10.63 -2.25
C TRP A 58 -10.77 -10.06 -3.45
N VAL A 59 -10.78 -10.73 -4.60
CA VAL A 59 -11.56 -10.33 -5.78
C VAL A 59 -13.06 -10.32 -5.49
N VAL A 60 -13.58 -11.35 -4.82
CA VAL A 60 -15.00 -11.41 -4.39
C VAL A 60 -15.33 -10.25 -3.45
N LEU A 61 -14.42 -9.91 -2.53
CA LEU A 61 -14.60 -8.79 -1.62
C LEU A 61 -14.63 -7.44 -2.37
N LEU A 62 -13.74 -7.23 -3.34
CA LEU A 62 -13.71 -6.02 -4.16
C LEU A 62 -14.94 -5.88 -5.06
N THR A 63 -15.35 -6.96 -5.72
CA THR A 63 -16.53 -6.95 -6.61
C THR A 63 -17.82 -6.71 -5.84
N ARG A 64 -17.96 -7.28 -4.62
CA ARG A 64 -19.11 -7.02 -3.75
C ARG A 64 -19.16 -5.59 -3.20
N LEU A 65 -18.03 -4.89 -3.15
CA LEU A 65 -17.94 -3.54 -2.61
C LEU A 65 -18.79 -2.51 -3.38
N GLY A 66 -18.95 -2.69 -4.69
CA GLY A 66 -19.78 -1.83 -5.53
C GLY A 66 -21.27 -1.87 -5.18
N ARG A 67 -21.73 -2.97 -4.56
CA ARG A 67 -23.14 -3.17 -4.17
C ARG A 67 -23.47 -2.63 -2.78
N VAL A 68 -22.47 -2.26 -1.98
CA VAL A 68 -22.70 -1.74 -0.62
C VAL A 68 -23.19 -0.29 -0.74
N PRO A 69 -24.41 0.05 -0.28
CA PRO A 69 -24.86 1.44 -0.25
C PRO A 69 -24.01 2.23 0.74
N VAL A 70 -23.64 3.45 0.36
CA VAL A 70 -22.70 4.30 1.10
C VAL A 70 -23.28 5.69 1.19
N SER A 71 -23.31 6.28 2.40
CA SER A 71 -23.89 7.62 2.56
C SER A 71 -23.08 8.69 1.81
N PRO A 72 -23.76 9.69 1.22
CA PRO A 72 -23.11 10.84 0.58
C PRO A 72 -22.51 11.75 1.68
N ARG A 73 -21.28 11.43 2.08
CA ARG A 73 -20.48 12.19 3.04
C ARG A 73 -19.14 12.56 2.39
N PRO A 74 -18.54 13.71 2.74
CA PRO A 74 -17.17 13.99 2.34
C PRO A 74 -16.21 12.93 2.88
N ARG A 75 -15.52 12.24 1.97
CA ARG A 75 -14.61 11.13 2.29
C ARG A 75 -13.22 11.42 1.74
N ARG A 76 -12.20 10.95 2.47
CA ARG A 76 -10.78 11.17 2.15
C ARG A 76 -10.36 10.59 0.80
N PHE A 77 -10.88 9.42 0.43
CA PHE A 77 -10.47 8.70 -0.79
C PHE A 77 -11.53 8.72 -1.89
N ASP A 78 -12.50 9.65 -1.82
CA ASP A 78 -13.49 9.79 -2.89
C ASP A 78 -12.92 10.66 -4.03
N LEU A 79 -12.48 9.99 -5.11
CA LEU A 79 -11.86 10.61 -6.28
C LEU A 79 -12.75 11.67 -6.95
N ALA A 80 -14.08 11.52 -6.88
CA ALA A 80 -15.01 12.47 -7.46
C ALA A 80 -14.97 13.82 -6.72
N GLN A 81 -14.65 13.80 -5.43
CA GLN A 81 -14.65 14.98 -4.58
C GLN A 81 -13.26 15.64 -4.43
N MET A 82 -12.19 14.95 -4.85
CA MET A 82 -10.83 15.43 -4.68
C MET A 82 -10.48 16.59 -5.62
N SER A 83 -9.76 17.59 -5.08
CA SER A 83 -9.07 18.58 -5.91
C SER A 83 -7.92 17.94 -6.71
N THR A 84 -7.44 18.60 -7.78
CA THR A 84 -6.29 18.12 -8.57
C THR A 84 -5.03 17.94 -7.72
N SER A 85 -4.80 18.83 -6.75
CA SER A 85 -3.68 18.71 -5.80
C SER A 85 -3.84 17.48 -4.90
N GLU A 86 -5.04 17.25 -4.35
CA GLU A 86 -5.34 16.08 -3.52
C GLU A 86 -5.15 14.77 -4.31
N LYS A 87 -5.58 14.72 -5.58
CA LYS A 87 -5.34 13.58 -6.49
C LYS A 87 -3.85 13.33 -6.69
N ARG A 88 -3.06 14.37 -7.00
CA ARG A 88 -1.61 14.25 -7.23
C ARG A 88 -0.88 13.68 -6.01
N TRP A 89 -1.15 14.21 -4.82
CA TRP A 89 -0.49 13.74 -3.61
C TRP A 89 -1.00 12.37 -3.14
N THR A 90 -2.27 12.06 -3.37
CA THR A 90 -2.81 10.71 -3.14
C THR A 90 -2.17 9.69 -4.08
N LEU A 91 -2.02 10.02 -5.36
CA LEU A 91 -1.33 9.17 -6.33
C LEU A 91 0.13 8.96 -5.94
N GLY A 92 0.84 10.02 -5.54
CA GLY A 92 2.21 9.91 -5.04
C GLY A 92 2.31 9.00 -3.81
N PHE A 93 1.40 9.16 -2.84
CA PHE A 93 1.33 8.30 -1.67
C PHE A 93 1.13 6.83 -2.06
N LEU A 94 0.16 6.55 -2.94
CA LEU A 94 -0.10 5.19 -3.43
C LEU A 94 1.11 4.63 -4.16
N ALA A 95 1.79 5.42 -5.00
CA ALA A 95 2.99 5.00 -5.71
C ALA A 95 4.12 4.60 -4.75
N PHE A 96 4.38 5.39 -3.71
CA PHE A 96 5.40 5.04 -2.71
C PHE A 96 5.01 3.82 -1.86
N VAL A 97 3.72 3.69 -1.48
CA VAL A 97 3.23 2.48 -0.78
C VAL A 97 3.41 1.25 -1.67
N THR A 98 3.00 1.32 -2.93
CA THR A 98 3.16 0.21 -3.88
C THR A 98 4.63 -0.12 -4.12
N GLY A 99 5.50 0.89 -4.27
CA GLY A 99 6.94 0.69 -4.40
C GLY A 99 7.57 0.02 -3.18
N LEU A 100 7.17 0.42 -1.97
CA LEU A 100 7.61 -0.24 -0.74
C LEU A 100 7.13 -1.68 -0.65
N VAL A 101 5.86 -1.94 -0.97
CA VAL A 101 5.32 -3.31 -1.02
C VAL A 101 6.10 -4.15 -2.02
N ALA A 102 6.38 -3.64 -3.23
CA ALA A 102 7.17 -4.36 -4.23
C ALA A 102 8.58 -4.68 -3.73
N TRP A 103 9.25 -3.72 -3.08
CA TRP A 103 10.56 -3.93 -2.47
C TRP A 103 10.53 -5.01 -1.39
N LEU A 104 9.53 -4.98 -0.50
CA LEU A 104 9.36 -6.00 0.54
C LEU A 104 9.10 -7.39 -0.04
N ASN A 105 8.33 -7.47 -1.13
CA ASN A 105 8.10 -8.73 -1.84
C ASN A 105 9.40 -9.28 -2.43
N ALA A 106 10.14 -8.46 -3.18
CA ALA A 106 11.42 -8.87 -3.76
C ALA A 106 12.45 -9.24 -2.68
N ALA A 107 12.46 -8.48 -1.58
CA ALA A 107 13.36 -8.74 -0.46
C ALA A 107 13.06 -10.06 0.26
N ALA A 108 11.81 -10.50 0.28
CA ALA A 108 11.41 -11.76 0.89
C ALA A 108 11.79 -12.99 0.04
N THR A 109 11.92 -12.84 -1.28
CA THR A 109 12.20 -13.97 -2.20
C THR A 109 13.68 -14.14 -2.53
N VAL A 110 14.53 -13.17 -2.24
CA VAL A 110 15.97 -13.26 -2.54
C VAL A 110 16.71 -13.99 -1.41
N ASP A 111 17.57 -14.96 -1.77
CA ASP A 111 18.57 -15.50 -0.85
C ASP A 111 19.66 -14.46 -0.57
N TRP A 112 19.74 -14.03 0.69
CA TRP A 112 20.68 -13.00 1.15
C TRP A 112 22.07 -13.55 1.49
N GLY A 113 22.24 -14.87 1.61
CA GLY A 113 23.52 -15.49 1.97
C GLY A 113 24.67 -15.13 1.03
N PRO A 114 24.49 -15.23 -0.29
CA PRO A 114 25.50 -14.80 -1.26
C PRO A 114 25.83 -13.31 -1.18
N LEU A 115 24.84 -12.46 -0.91
CA LEU A 115 25.07 -11.01 -0.77
C LEU A 115 25.87 -10.71 0.50
N GLY A 116 25.49 -11.30 1.63
CA GLY A 116 26.18 -11.10 2.91
C GLY A 116 27.63 -11.57 2.89
N SER A 117 27.89 -12.75 2.29
CA SER A 117 29.24 -13.27 2.13
C SER A 117 30.10 -12.42 1.18
N ALA A 118 29.51 -11.87 0.12
CA ALA A 118 30.22 -10.99 -0.80
C ALA A 118 30.55 -9.62 -0.19
N ILE A 119 29.66 -9.11 0.68
CA ILE A 119 29.90 -7.89 1.48
C ILE A 119 31.02 -8.12 2.49
N SER A 120 31.00 -9.23 3.24
CA SER A 120 32.04 -9.53 4.23
C SER A 120 33.41 -9.77 3.60
N ALA A 121 33.44 -10.25 2.35
CA ALA A 121 34.64 -10.33 1.53
C ALA A 121 35.12 -8.97 0.95
N GLY A 122 34.46 -7.86 1.28
CA GLY A 122 34.88 -6.51 0.87
C GLY A 122 34.59 -6.18 -0.60
N ARG A 123 33.70 -6.91 -1.27
CA ARG A 123 33.42 -6.66 -2.70
C ARG A 123 32.60 -5.39 -2.89
N THR A 124 33.15 -4.41 -3.61
CA THR A 124 32.52 -3.10 -3.82
C THR A 124 31.15 -3.16 -4.49
N GLY A 125 30.98 -4.00 -5.52
CA GLY A 125 29.71 -4.11 -6.25
C GLY A 125 28.53 -4.52 -5.36
N PRO A 126 28.61 -5.66 -4.65
CA PRO A 126 27.63 -6.08 -3.65
C PRO A 126 27.35 -5.05 -2.55
N ILE A 127 28.37 -4.33 -2.07
CA ILE A 127 28.20 -3.26 -1.08
C ILE A 127 27.35 -2.12 -1.67
N LEU A 128 27.67 -1.66 -2.88
CA LEU A 128 26.90 -0.61 -3.57
C LEU A 128 25.46 -1.04 -3.82
N LEU A 129 25.24 -2.30 -4.20
CA LEU A 129 23.89 -2.86 -4.35
C LEU A 129 23.11 -2.83 -3.04
N ALA A 130 23.70 -3.28 -1.93
CA ALA A 130 23.05 -3.25 -0.62
C ALA A 130 22.72 -1.83 -0.16
N VAL A 131 23.64 -0.88 -0.36
CA VAL A 131 23.39 0.55 -0.09
C VAL A 131 22.25 1.09 -0.96
N ALA A 132 22.22 0.77 -2.25
CA ALA A 132 21.16 1.21 -3.15
C ALA A 132 19.79 0.65 -2.74
N LEU A 133 19.71 -0.64 -2.37
CA LEU A 133 18.48 -1.26 -1.88
C LEU A 133 18.00 -0.64 -0.57
N GLY A 134 18.92 -0.38 0.37
CA GLY A 134 18.61 0.30 1.62
C GLY A 134 18.13 1.74 1.40
N ALA A 135 18.83 2.50 0.54
CA ALA A 135 18.45 3.85 0.17
C ALA A 135 17.07 3.90 -0.50
N TYR A 136 16.77 2.95 -1.39
CA TYR A 136 15.45 2.83 -2.00
C TYR A 136 14.35 2.67 -0.93
N ALA A 137 14.52 1.76 0.02
CA ALA A 137 13.54 1.55 1.10
C ALA A 137 13.32 2.82 1.93
N VAL A 138 14.40 3.52 2.28
CA VAL A 138 14.34 4.81 2.99
C VAL A 138 13.59 5.87 2.19
N VAL A 139 13.87 5.99 0.89
CA VAL A 139 13.18 6.94 -0.01
C VAL A 139 11.69 6.61 -0.09
N MET A 140 11.31 5.33 -0.19
CA MET A 140 9.91 4.93 -0.19
C MET A 140 9.21 5.33 1.11
N ILE A 141 9.81 5.05 2.27
CA ILE A 141 9.22 5.40 3.58
C ILE A 141 9.10 6.92 3.74
N ALA A 142 10.15 7.67 3.41
CA ALA A 142 10.14 9.14 3.45
C ALA A 142 9.10 9.71 2.48
N GLY A 143 8.98 9.13 1.28
CA GLY A 143 7.99 9.48 0.26
C GLY A 143 6.56 9.24 0.73
N ILE A 144 6.29 8.09 1.38
CA ILE A 144 5.00 7.80 2.02
C ILE A 144 4.65 8.90 3.02
N TRP A 145 5.57 9.21 3.94
CA TRP A 145 5.32 10.20 4.98
C TRP A 145 5.08 11.59 4.41
N TYR A 146 5.93 12.02 3.47
CA TYR A 146 5.84 13.32 2.82
C TYR A 146 4.55 13.46 1.99
N ALA A 147 4.27 12.50 1.11
CA ALA A 147 3.08 12.51 0.27
C ALA A 147 1.80 12.43 1.12
N TRP A 148 1.80 11.63 2.20
CA TRP A 148 0.71 11.57 3.16
C TRP A 148 0.45 12.92 3.83
N ALA A 149 1.50 13.61 4.28
CA ALA A 149 1.37 14.92 4.90
C ALA A 149 0.76 15.95 3.92
N ARG A 150 1.23 15.95 2.67
CA ARG A 150 0.70 16.84 1.62
C ARG A 150 -0.74 16.51 1.24
N ALA A 151 -1.08 15.23 1.07
CA ALA A 151 -2.44 14.78 0.79
C ALA A 151 -3.39 15.13 1.94
N SER A 152 -2.94 14.96 3.19
CA SER A 152 -3.72 15.30 4.39
C SER A 152 -4.03 16.80 4.46
N ARG A 153 -3.05 17.65 4.13
CA ARG A 153 -3.24 19.11 4.09
C ARG A 153 -4.24 19.52 3.00
N ALA A 154 -4.13 18.95 1.79
CA ALA A 154 -5.06 19.22 0.70
C ALA A 154 -6.50 18.78 1.04
N TYR A 155 -6.64 17.61 1.68
CA TYR A 155 -7.93 17.14 2.19
C TYR A 155 -8.51 18.08 3.26
N ALA A 156 -7.69 18.51 4.23
CA ALA A 156 -8.11 19.43 5.28
C ALA A 156 -8.62 20.76 4.71
N GLN A 157 -7.92 21.31 3.70
CA GLN A 157 -8.34 22.51 3.00
C GLN A 157 -9.73 22.35 2.35
N ARG A 158 -9.95 21.23 1.65
CA ARG A 158 -11.27 20.92 1.06
C ARG A 158 -12.37 20.90 2.11
N ILE A 159 -12.16 20.18 3.21
CA ILE A 159 -13.16 20.07 4.28
C ILE A 159 -13.43 21.43 4.94
N SER A 160 -12.41 22.27 5.11
CA SER A 160 -12.60 23.63 5.65
C SER A 160 -13.39 24.54 4.72
N SER A 161 -13.16 24.46 3.40
CA SER A 161 -13.88 25.26 2.41
C SER A 161 -15.34 24.82 2.24
N SER A 162 -15.67 23.58 2.56
CA SER A 162 -17.05 23.06 2.50
C SER A 162 -17.90 23.37 3.73
N ARG A 163 -17.38 24.07 4.75
CA ARG A 163 -18.12 24.44 5.96
C ARG A 163 -18.98 25.69 5.72
N PRO A 164 -20.31 25.65 5.92
CA PRO A 164 -21.15 26.84 5.88
C PRO A 164 -20.76 27.75 7.05
N GLY A 165 -20.17 28.91 6.76
CA GLY A 165 -19.69 29.88 7.78
C GLY A 165 -18.40 30.61 7.42
N ALA A 166 -17.69 30.20 6.36
CA ALA A 166 -16.50 30.90 5.86
C ALA A 166 -16.82 32.04 4.87
N ALA A 167 -18.05 32.57 4.87
CA ALA A 167 -18.44 33.71 4.06
C ALA A 167 -18.33 35.00 4.88
N ALA A 168 -17.31 35.79 4.54
CA ALA A 168 -17.11 37.23 4.77
C ALA A 168 -17.62 37.84 6.09
N ALA A 169 -16.69 38.16 6.98
CA ALA A 169 -16.89 39.29 7.89
C ALA A 169 -16.97 40.58 7.05
N PRO A 170 -18.03 41.41 7.17
CA PRO A 170 -18.11 42.67 6.45
C PRO A 170 -17.03 43.62 6.96
N SER A 171 -16.24 44.18 6.04
CA SER A 171 -15.32 45.29 6.29
C SER A 171 -16.12 46.49 6.81
N ARG A 172 -15.77 46.98 8.00
CA ARG A 172 -16.15 48.31 8.47
C ARG A 172 -15.11 49.33 8.03
#